data_AF-A0A7C4UFD9-F1
#
_entry.id   AF-A0A7C4UFD9-F1
#
_cell.length_a   1.000
_cell.length_b   1.000
_cell.length_c   1.000
_cell.angle_alpha   90.00
_cell.angle_beta   90.00
_cell.angle_gamma   90.00
#
_symmetry.space_group_name_H-M   'P 1'
#
loop_
_entity.id
_entity.type
_entity.pdbx_description
1 polymer ?
#
loop_
_entity_poly.entity_id
_entity_poly.type
_entity_poly.pdbx_seq_one_letter_code
_entity_poly.pdbx_strand_id
1 'polypeptide(L)'
;MIHRLASISAVAAIALAVLAGCSQQPGQPRNNAPVASIPSKNGTDDHEHLQGAHGGKIFTIGSHQYHGEAVLEKGGIVRFFTYDKDEARILEVAAEPVTAYVKGDGDMDAISIVFRPEPQKGDADAMTSQFVAHLPKELTGKKLEVSIPNFRVGKERFRIAFQVGETSGHVAMPAKVADEEEKKLYLTPGGLYTSADIKANGNMTASQKFQGIKPAHDAQPKPGDSVCPISETKANDKFVWVIGGKKYEFCCPPCVDEFLIRAKEKPDTIKPPEEYRKK
;
A
#
# COMPACT_ATOMS: atom_id res chain seq x y z
N MET A 1 66.59 -27.15 -15.67
CA MET A 1 66.78 -28.34 -16.52
C MET A 1 66.03 -29.52 -15.92
N ILE A 2 65.00 -29.96 -16.63
CA ILE A 2 64.58 -31.36 -16.89
C ILE A 2 64.09 -32.25 -15.71
N HIS A 3 62.75 -32.36 -15.70
CA HIS A 3 61.82 -33.47 -15.44
C HIS A 3 62.22 -34.77 -14.71
N ARG A 4 61.25 -35.24 -13.91
CA ARG A 4 60.52 -36.56 -13.95
C ARG A 4 60.11 -36.92 -12.49
N LEU A 5 59.05 -37.66 -12.14
CA LEU A 5 58.14 -38.58 -12.82
C LEU A 5 56.94 -38.84 -11.88
N ALA A 6 55.81 -39.22 -12.47
CA ALA A 6 54.54 -39.55 -11.83
C ALA A 6 54.58 -40.77 -10.88
N SER A 7 53.60 -40.86 -9.99
CA SER A 7 53.14 -42.13 -9.41
C SER A 7 51.64 -42.08 -9.14
N ILE A 8 50.91 -42.83 -9.97
CA ILE A 8 49.51 -43.21 -9.81
C ILE A 8 49.51 -44.55 -9.09
N SER A 9 48.67 -44.73 -8.08
CA SER A 9 48.23 -46.06 -7.64
C SER A 9 46.78 -45.99 -7.17
N ALA A 10 45.95 -46.72 -7.90
CA ALA A 10 44.56 -47.03 -7.62
C ALA A 10 44.45 -48.28 -6.71
N VAL A 11 43.23 -48.56 -6.25
CA VAL A 11 42.57 -49.86 -5.91
C VAL A 11 41.60 -49.58 -4.73
N ALA A 12 40.29 -49.45 -4.97
CA ALA A 12 39.23 -50.49 -4.97
C ALA A 12 38.86 -50.95 -3.53
N ALA A 13 37.63 -51.26 -3.10
CA ALA A 13 36.31 -51.54 -3.66
C ALA A 13 35.29 -51.31 -2.48
N ILE A 14 33.96 -51.29 -2.58
CA ILE A 14 32.99 -52.39 -2.74
C ILE A 14 31.62 -51.74 -2.43
N ALA A 15 30.58 -52.01 -3.22
CA ALA A 15 29.22 -52.28 -2.71
C ALA A 15 28.29 -52.71 -3.84
N LEU A 16 28.10 -54.03 -3.96
CA LEU A 16 26.96 -54.66 -4.63
C LEU A 16 25.80 -54.73 -3.63
N ALA A 17 24.62 -54.27 -4.01
CA ALA A 17 23.36 -54.72 -3.43
C ALA A 17 22.31 -54.82 -4.53
N VAL A 18 21.94 -56.05 -4.86
CA VAL A 18 20.83 -56.41 -5.74
C VAL A 18 19.60 -56.62 -4.86
N LEU A 19 18.50 -55.94 -5.16
CA LEU A 19 17.16 -56.39 -4.81
C LEU A 19 16.25 -56.25 -6.03
N ALA A 20 15.80 -57.39 -6.53
CA ALA A 20 14.77 -57.54 -7.54
C ALA A 20 13.38 -57.49 -6.89
N GLY A 21 12.34 -57.12 -7.65
CA GLY A 21 10.94 -57.47 -7.28
C GLY A 21 9.87 -56.57 -7.89
N CYS A 22 9.18 -57.10 -8.92
CA CYS A 22 8.03 -56.53 -9.64
C CYS A 22 6.71 -56.56 -8.84
N SER A 23 5.77 -55.67 -9.16
CA SER A 23 4.36 -56.07 -9.43
C SER A 23 3.49 -54.89 -9.91
N GLN A 24 3.08 -54.91 -11.18
CA GLN A 24 1.92 -54.17 -11.70
C GLN A 24 0.66 -55.02 -11.47
N GLN A 25 -0.40 -54.41 -10.94
CA GLN A 25 -1.71 -55.03 -10.83
C GLN A 25 -2.73 -54.27 -11.69
N PRO A 26 -3.48 -54.95 -12.59
CA PRO A 26 -4.57 -54.36 -13.34
C PRO A 26 -5.89 -54.44 -12.56
N GLY A 27 -6.65 -53.34 -12.61
CA GLY A 27 -8.11 -53.29 -12.53
C GLY A 27 -8.80 -53.64 -11.21
N GLN A 28 -9.42 -52.64 -10.57
CA GLN A 28 -10.79 -52.74 -10.08
C GLN A 28 -11.45 -51.35 -9.96
N PRO A 29 -12.78 -51.27 -10.13
CA PRO A 29 -13.51 -50.06 -10.47
C PRO A 29 -13.78 -49.22 -9.22
N ARG A 30 -13.61 -47.89 -9.31
CA ARG A 30 -14.13 -46.98 -8.29
C ARG A 30 -15.31 -46.22 -8.86
N ASN A 31 -16.45 -46.58 -8.29
CA ASN A 31 -17.75 -45.94 -8.37
C ASN A 31 -17.67 -44.42 -8.50
N ASN A 32 -18.37 -43.91 -9.52
CA ASN A 32 -18.78 -42.52 -9.60
C ASN A 32 -19.67 -42.18 -8.40
N ALA A 33 -19.13 -41.40 -7.47
CA ALA A 33 -19.92 -40.56 -6.58
C ALA A 33 -19.46 -39.11 -6.80
N PRO A 34 -20.37 -38.15 -7.02
CA PRO A 34 -19.99 -36.76 -7.19
C PRO A 34 -19.42 -36.25 -5.87
N VAL A 35 -18.11 -36.03 -5.82
CA VAL A 35 -17.49 -35.28 -4.73
C VAL A 35 -17.93 -33.84 -4.92
N ALA A 36 -18.81 -33.41 -4.01
CA ALA A 36 -19.18 -32.02 -3.86
C ALA A 36 -17.90 -31.17 -3.78
N SER A 37 -17.80 -30.20 -4.69
CA SER A 37 -16.73 -29.23 -4.77
C SER A 37 -16.63 -28.51 -3.43
N ILE A 38 -15.59 -28.83 -2.65
CA ILE A 38 -15.17 -27.97 -1.56
C ILE A 38 -14.67 -26.68 -2.24
N PRO A 39 -15.25 -25.51 -1.95
CA PRO A 39 -14.76 -24.26 -2.52
C PRO A 39 -13.34 -24.05 -2.00
N SER A 40 -12.41 -24.02 -2.96
CA SER A 40 -11.04 -23.59 -2.74
C SER A 40 -11.09 -22.20 -2.12
N LYS A 41 -10.68 -22.08 -0.84
CA LYS A 41 -10.26 -20.80 -0.27
C LYS A 41 -9.03 -20.36 -1.07
N ASN A 42 -9.26 -19.65 -2.17
CA ASN A 42 -8.32 -18.66 -2.65
C ASN A 42 -8.27 -17.58 -1.56
N GLY A 43 -7.41 -17.80 -0.56
CA GLY A 43 -6.95 -16.73 0.29
C GLY A 43 -5.99 -15.89 -0.54
N THR A 44 -6.53 -14.88 -1.21
CA THR A 44 -5.76 -13.68 -1.50
C THR A 44 -5.40 -13.10 -0.15
N ASP A 45 -4.16 -13.33 0.31
CA ASP A 45 -3.53 -12.50 1.34
C ASP A 45 -3.34 -11.11 0.73
N ASP A 46 -4.44 -10.38 0.59
CA ASP A 46 -4.46 -8.94 0.41
C ASP A 46 -4.09 -8.35 1.78
N HIS A 47 -2.79 -8.31 2.07
CA HIS A 47 -2.31 -7.46 3.13
C HIS A 47 -2.42 -6.02 2.64
N GLU A 48 -3.32 -5.27 3.27
CA GLU A 48 -3.54 -3.86 3.03
C GLU A 48 -2.24 -3.10 3.34
N HIS A 49 -1.53 -2.62 2.31
CA HIS A 49 -0.32 -1.84 2.49
C HIS A 49 -0.67 -0.50 3.13
N LEU A 50 -0.33 -0.36 4.42
CA LEU A 50 -0.49 0.87 5.19
C LEU A 50 0.31 2.01 4.53
N GLN A 51 -0.11 3.25 4.80
CA GLN A 51 0.71 4.42 4.49
C GLN A 51 2.01 4.33 5.30
N GLY A 52 3.16 4.42 4.61
CA GLY A 52 4.45 4.28 5.28
C GLY A 52 4.74 5.40 6.26
N ALA A 53 5.74 5.20 7.14
CA ALA A 53 6.10 6.15 8.19
C ALA A 53 6.46 7.54 7.64
N HIS A 54 6.85 7.63 6.37
CA HIS A 54 7.23 8.85 5.68
C HIS A 54 6.12 9.36 4.74
N GLY A 55 4.92 8.80 4.83
CA GLY A 55 3.78 9.14 3.97
C GLY A 55 3.88 8.55 2.56
N GLY A 56 4.83 7.66 2.31
CA GLY A 56 5.07 7.01 1.02
C GLY A 56 4.27 5.72 0.83
N LYS A 57 4.46 5.12 -0.34
CA LYS A 57 3.87 3.82 -0.69
C LYS A 57 4.82 2.70 -0.29
N ILE A 58 4.34 1.77 0.54
CA ILE A 58 5.05 0.55 0.87
C ILE A 58 4.92 -0.47 -0.26
N PHE A 59 5.99 -1.20 -0.55
CA PHE A 59 6.03 -2.30 -1.50
C PHE A 59 6.94 -3.43 -0.98
N THR A 60 6.73 -4.62 -1.52
CA THR A 60 7.45 -5.83 -1.12
C THR A 60 8.69 -6.07 -1.98
N ILE A 61 9.74 -6.59 -1.38
CA ILE A 61 10.96 -7.03 -2.07
C ILE A 61 11.15 -8.52 -1.75
N GLY A 62 11.38 -9.33 -2.79
CA GLY A 62 11.66 -10.77 -2.60
C GLY A 62 10.50 -11.54 -1.97
N SER A 63 9.27 -11.37 -2.46
CA SER A 63 8.11 -12.11 -1.96
C SER A 63 7.89 -11.96 -0.44
N HIS A 64 7.85 -10.72 0.04
CA HIS A 64 7.67 -10.35 1.46
C HIS A 64 8.85 -10.70 2.41
N GLN A 65 10.02 -11.02 1.86
CA GLN A 65 11.22 -11.17 2.69
C GLN A 65 11.69 -9.82 3.26
N TYR A 66 11.50 -8.75 2.49
CA TYR A 66 11.83 -7.39 2.88
C TYR A 66 10.76 -6.43 2.35
N HIS A 67 10.76 -5.20 2.87
CA HIS A 67 9.86 -4.15 2.42
C HIS A 67 10.66 -2.91 2.01
N GLY A 68 10.02 -2.05 1.24
CA GLY A 68 10.54 -0.73 0.94
C GLY A 68 9.41 0.28 0.90
N GLU A 69 9.75 1.55 1.13
CA GLU A 69 8.83 2.66 0.98
C GLU A 69 9.39 3.64 -0.02
N ALA A 70 8.56 4.09 -0.95
CA ALA A 70 8.93 5.16 -1.86
C ALA A 70 8.05 6.39 -1.63
N VAL A 71 8.72 7.53 -1.47
CA VAL A 71 8.15 8.85 -1.21
C VAL A 71 8.44 9.75 -2.40
N LEU A 72 7.40 10.39 -2.93
CA LEU A 72 7.56 11.46 -3.92
C LEU A 72 7.47 12.81 -3.20
N GLU A 73 8.60 13.50 -3.09
CA GLU A 73 8.67 14.81 -2.45
C GLU A 73 8.41 15.94 -3.46
N LYS A 74 8.18 17.14 -2.94
CA LYS A 74 8.10 18.35 -3.76
C LYS A 74 9.39 18.56 -4.54
N GLY A 75 9.29 19.08 -5.77
CA GLY A 75 10.44 19.33 -6.62
C GLY A 75 10.93 18.12 -7.42
N GLY A 76 10.18 17.01 -7.43
CA GLY A 76 10.49 15.84 -8.24
C GLY A 76 11.57 14.95 -7.63
N ILE A 77 11.72 14.96 -6.30
CA ILE A 77 12.64 14.07 -5.60
C ILE A 77 11.90 12.78 -5.26
N VAL A 78 12.49 11.63 -5.59
CA VAL A 78 12.00 10.33 -5.15
C VAL A 78 12.97 9.79 -4.13
N ARG A 79 12.46 9.52 -2.93
CA ARG A 79 13.19 8.87 -1.84
C ARG A 79 12.72 7.43 -1.72
N PHE A 80 13.67 6.52 -1.55
CA PHE A 80 13.45 5.10 -1.40
C PHE A 80 14.08 4.63 -0.11
N PHE A 81 13.27 4.09 0.80
CA PHE A 81 13.70 3.51 2.07
C PHE A 81 13.62 1.99 2.03
N THR A 82 14.50 1.33 2.78
CA THR A 82 14.58 -0.12 2.89
C THR A 82 14.26 -0.60 4.30
N TYR A 83 13.39 -1.59 4.40
CA TYR A 83 12.92 -2.17 5.64
C TYR A 83 13.07 -3.69 5.64
N ASP A 84 13.15 -4.27 6.83
CA ASP A 84 13.18 -5.72 7.00
C ASP A 84 11.79 -6.31 6.74
N LYS A 85 11.59 -7.60 7.05
CA LYS A 85 10.27 -8.24 7.03
C LYS A 85 9.24 -7.50 7.90
N ASP A 86 9.70 -6.87 8.97
CA ASP A 86 8.90 -5.99 9.84
C ASP A 86 9.13 -4.54 9.40
N GLU A 87 8.08 -3.88 8.88
CA GLU A 87 8.14 -2.52 8.32
C GLU A 87 8.58 -1.44 9.34
N ALA A 88 8.50 -1.76 10.65
CA ALA A 88 9.03 -0.90 11.70
C ALA A 88 10.55 -0.99 11.89
N ARG A 89 11.21 -1.93 11.20
CA ARG A 89 12.66 -2.18 11.30
C ARG A 89 13.37 -1.71 10.05
N ILE A 90 14.31 -0.80 10.24
CA ILE A 90 15.20 -0.32 9.19
C ILE A 90 16.09 -1.48 8.71
N LEU A 91 16.17 -1.65 7.39
CA LEU A 91 17.11 -2.56 6.75
C LEU A 91 18.22 -1.75 6.11
N GLU A 92 19.44 -1.96 6.58
CA GLU A 92 20.64 -1.43 5.96
C GLU A 92 21.08 -2.31 4.78
N VAL A 93 21.39 -1.68 3.65
CA VAL A 93 21.98 -2.33 2.47
C VAL A 93 23.29 -1.65 2.10
N ALA A 94 24.09 -2.27 1.23
CA ALA A 94 25.32 -1.66 0.76
C ALA A 94 25.04 -0.30 0.09
N ALA A 95 25.83 0.72 0.42
CA ALA A 95 25.71 2.06 -0.14
C ALA A 95 26.24 2.13 -1.59
N GLU A 96 25.57 1.45 -2.52
CA GLU A 96 25.89 1.44 -3.94
C GLU A 96 24.81 2.20 -4.74
N PRO A 97 25.16 3.03 -5.74
CA PRO A 97 24.16 3.61 -6.62
C PRO A 97 23.36 2.54 -7.38
N VAL A 98 22.04 2.77 -7.48
CA VAL A 98 21.10 1.83 -8.09
C VAL A 98 20.47 2.47 -9.32
N THR A 99 20.54 1.80 -10.46
CA THR A 99 19.84 2.23 -11.68
C THR A 99 18.38 1.78 -11.64
N ALA A 100 17.48 2.73 -11.89
CA ALA A 100 16.06 2.49 -12.04
C ALA A 100 15.58 2.95 -13.42
N TYR A 101 14.52 2.32 -13.92
CA TYR A 101 13.79 2.75 -15.10
C TYR A 101 12.42 3.27 -14.66
N VAL A 102 12.11 4.50 -15.05
CA VAL A 102 10.88 5.18 -14.65
C VAL A 102 10.10 5.56 -15.89
N LYS A 103 8.83 5.19 -15.93
CA LYS A 103 7.87 5.64 -16.95
C LYS A 103 6.74 6.40 -16.28
N GLY A 104 6.20 7.42 -16.95
CA GLY A 104 4.93 8.01 -16.57
C GLY A 104 3.78 7.04 -16.84
N ASP A 105 2.67 7.21 -16.12
CA ASP A 105 1.46 6.44 -16.39
C ASP A 105 0.97 6.67 -17.83
N GLY A 106 0.77 5.58 -18.57
CA GLY A 106 0.43 5.61 -20.00
C GLY A 106 1.61 5.80 -20.97
N ASP A 107 2.81 6.11 -20.48
CA ASP A 107 4.00 6.24 -21.33
C ASP A 107 4.50 4.84 -21.76
N MET A 108 4.91 4.70 -23.02
CA MET A 108 5.49 3.45 -23.55
C MET A 108 6.98 3.31 -23.26
N ASP A 109 7.67 4.44 -23.14
CA ASP A 109 9.11 4.52 -22.95
C ASP A 109 9.45 4.77 -21.48
N ALA A 110 10.56 4.17 -21.02
CA ALA A 110 11.09 4.38 -19.68
C ALA A 110 12.41 5.16 -19.74
N ILE A 111 12.58 6.08 -18.80
CA ILE A 111 13.78 6.89 -18.63
C ILE A 111 14.63 6.26 -17.53
N SER A 112 15.93 6.11 -17.80
CA SER A 112 16.88 5.63 -16.80
C SER A 112 17.26 6.75 -15.84
N ILE A 113 17.12 6.51 -14.54
CA ILE A 113 17.58 7.39 -13.46
C ILE A 113 18.47 6.61 -12.49
N VAL A 114 19.28 7.33 -11.72
CA VAL A 114 20.15 6.74 -10.70
C VAL A 114 19.70 7.19 -9.32
N PHE A 115 19.32 6.23 -8.50
CA PHE A 115 19.16 6.38 -7.06
C PHE A 115 20.53 6.33 -6.41
N ARG A 116 20.92 7.42 -5.74
CA ARG A 116 22.18 7.49 -4.99
C ARG A 116 21.92 7.18 -3.52
N PRO A 117 22.81 6.43 -2.85
CA PRO A 117 22.71 6.21 -1.42
C PRO A 117 22.85 7.55 -0.68
N GLU A 118 22.04 7.77 0.35
CA GLU A 118 22.15 8.92 1.24
C GLU A 118 22.12 8.40 2.69
N PRO A 119 23.19 7.85 3.26
CA PRO A 119 23.13 7.20 4.57
C PRO A 119 22.48 8.06 5.66
N GLN A 120 21.64 7.45 6.49
CA GLN A 120 20.97 8.09 7.63
C GLN A 120 21.82 8.03 8.90
N LYS A 121 21.46 8.88 9.87
CA LYS A 121 22.04 8.78 11.22
C LYS A 121 21.63 7.43 11.82
N GLY A 122 22.62 6.56 12.04
CA GLY A 122 22.42 5.24 12.61
C GLY A 122 22.81 4.11 11.66
N ASP A 123 22.87 4.39 10.35
CA ASP A 123 23.40 3.42 9.38
C ASP A 123 24.88 3.16 9.64
N ALA A 124 25.31 1.90 9.46
CA ALA A 124 26.73 1.54 9.58
C ALA A 124 27.58 2.12 8.43
N ASP A 125 28.89 2.17 8.64
CA ASP A 125 29.84 2.61 7.61
C ASP A 125 29.68 1.78 6.32
N ALA A 126 29.67 2.47 5.17
CA ALA A 126 29.45 1.90 3.84
C ALA A 126 28.07 1.26 3.61
N MET A 127 27.14 1.44 4.54
CA MET A 127 25.75 1.02 4.41
C MET A 127 24.83 2.23 4.24
N THR A 128 23.61 1.98 3.78
CA THR A 128 22.54 2.95 3.72
C THR A 128 21.20 2.26 3.93
N SER A 129 20.25 2.95 4.54
CA SER A 129 18.85 2.57 4.58
C SER A 129 17.96 3.44 3.67
N GLN A 130 18.55 4.41 2.97
CA GLN A 130 17.82 5.26 2.03
C GLN A 130 18.61 5.57 0.75
N PHE A 131 17.84 5.86 -0.30
CA PHE A 131 18.34 6.32 -1.58
C PHE A 131 17.51 7.46 -2.11
N VAL A 132 18.14 8.33 -2.90
CA VAL A 132 17.49 9.49 -3.51
C VAL A 132 17.79 9.59 -5.00
N ALA A 133 16.76 9.88 -5.77
CA ALA A 133 16.87 10.26 -7.17
C ALA A 133 16.10 11.56 -7.44
N HIS A 134 16.56 12.30 -8.45
CA HIS A 134 15.83 13.44 -8.98
C HIS A 134 15.18 13.04 -10.29
N LEU A 135 13.88 13.28 -10.40
CA LEU A 135 13.12 13.05 -11.61
C LEU A 135 13.47 14.12 -12.65
N PRO A 136 13.60 13.72 -13.92
CA PRO A 136 13.48 14.64 -15.04
C PRO A 136 12.20 15.48 -14.95
N LYS A 137 12.26 16.72 -15.45
CA LYS A 137 11.11 17.64 -15.41
C LYS A 137 9.86 17.05 -16.06
N GLU A 138 10.02 16.27 -17.12
CA GLU A 138 8.94 15.57 -17.84
C GLU A 138 8.22 14.48 -17.04
N LEU A 139 8.82 14.00 -15.94
CA LEU A 139 8.22 13.03 -15.02
C LEU A 139 7.71 13.67 -13.71
N THR A 140 8.04 14.95 -13.47
CA THR A 140 7.65 15.63 -12.24
C THR A 140 6.14 15.86 -12.20
N GLY A 141 5.49 15.47 -11.10
CA GLY A 141 4.05 15.61 -10.92
C GLY A 141 3.19 14.55 -11.64
N LYS A 142 3.82 13.57 -12.29
CA LYS A 142 3.12 12.42 -12.87
C LYS A 142 3.01 11.28 -11.87
N LYS A 143 2.04 10.39 -12.08
CA LYS A 143 2.10 9.02 -11.57
C LYS A 143 3.15 8.26 -12.36
N LEU A 144 3.95 7.46 -11.66
CA LEU A 144 5.14 6.80 -12.16
C LEU A 144 5.07 5.32 -11.88
N GLU A 145 5.56 4.52 -12.81
CA GLU A 145 5.96 3.14 -12.57
C GLU A 145 7.48 3.08 -12.58
N VAL A 146 8.05 2.57 -11.50
CA VAL A 146 9.49 2.49 -11.28
C VAL A 146 9.87 1.02 -11.26
N SER A 147 10.94 0.66 -11.98
CA SER A 147 11.52 -0.67 -11.92
C SER A 147 13.02 -0.61 -11.67
N ILE A 148 13.48 -1.45 -10.75
CA ILE A 148 14.90 -1.61 -10.42
C ILE A 148 15.24 -3.07 -10.72
N PRO A 149 16.02 -3.35 -11.79
CA PRO A 149 16.30 -4.72 -12.22
C PRO A 149 17.31 -5.44 -11.32
N ASN A 150 18.08 -4.68 -10.53
CA ASN A 150 19.20 -5.20 -9.78
C ASN A 150 19.34 -4.46 -8.45
N PHE A 151 18.47 -4.79 -7.50
CA PHE A 151 18.60 -4.35 -6.13
C PHE A 151 19.24 -5.44 -5.28
N ARG A 152 20.22 -5.11 -4.43
CA ARG A 152 20.94 -6.08 -3.61
C ARG A 152 20.56 -5.95 -2.14
N VAL A 153 20.28 -7.09 -1.51
CA VAL A 153 20.20 -7.22 -0.06
C VAL A 153 21.12 -8.37 0.32
N GLY A 154 22.19 -8.07 1.07
CA GLY A 154 23.27 -9.03 1.33
C GLY A 154 23.87 -9.59 0.03
N LYS A 155 23.78 -10.91 -0.16
CA LYS A 155 24.30 -11.61 -1.36
C LYS A 155 23.23 -11.84 -2.43
N GLU A 156 21.98 -11.51 -2.14
CA GLU A 156 20.85 -11.77 -3.01
C GLU A 156 20.56 -10.57 -3.92
N ARG A 157 19.92 -10.85 -5.06
CA ARG A 157 19.55 -9.84 -6.06
C ARG A 157 18.06 -9.94 -6.33
N PHE A 158 17.40 -8.80 -6.25
CA PHE A 158 15.97 -8.66 -6.41
C PHE A 158 15.65 -7.74 -7.59
N ARG A 159 14.55 -8.06 -8.27
CA ARG A 159 13.88 -7.13 -9.16
C ARG A 159 12.75 -6.48 -8.39
N ILE A 160 12.74 -5.16 -8.35
CA ILE A 160 11.72 -4.37 -7.69
C ILE A 160 10.90 -3.67 -8.77
N ALA A 161 9.59 -3.63 -8.58
CA ALA A 161 8.70 -2.77 -9.33
C ALA A 161 7.66 -2.18 -8.38
N PHE A 162 7.43 -0.87 -8.48
CA PHE A 162 6.43 -0.18 -7.68
C PHE A 162 5.86 1.00 -8.47
N GLN A 163 4.75 1.55 -7.98
CA GLN A 163 4.15 2.77 -8.51
C GLN A 163 4.22 3.87 -7.46
N VAL A 164 4.60 5.08 -7.86
CA VAL A 164 4.65 6.27 -6.98
C VAL A 164 4.06 7.47 -7.69
N GLY A 165 3.61 8.48 -6.94
CA GLY A 165 2.73 9.51 -7.47
C GLY A 165 1.28 9.04 -7.44
N GLU A 166 0.35 9.98 -7.32
CA GLU A 166 -1.04 9.72 -6.94
C GLU A 166 -1.68 8.54 -7.68
N THR A 167 -2.12 7.55 -6.91
CA THR A 167 -3.32 6.79 -7.21
C THR A 167 -4.52 7.72 -7.03
N SER A 168 -4.86 8.52 -8.03
CA SER A 168 -6.20 9.09 -8.15
C SER A 168 -7.20 8.00 -8.56
N GLY A 169 -7.31 7.00 -7.71
CA GLY A 169 -8.23 5.87 -7.80
C GLY A 169 -8.47 5.21 -6.44
N HIS A 170 -7.52 5.34 -5.51
CA HIS A 170 -7.75 5.09 -4.09
C HIS A 170 -7.41 6.37 -3.34
N VAL A 171 -8.43 7.19 -3.09
CA VAL A 171 -8.27 8.25 -2.11
C VAL A 171 -8.06 7.57 -0.76
N ALA A 172 -7.00 7.94 -0.04
CA ALA A 172 -6.75 7.46 1.31
C ALA A 172 -7.96 7.84 2.17
N MET A 173 -8.78 6.85 2.50
CA MET A 173 -9.92 7.06 3.38
C MET A 173 -9.37 7.20 4.81
N PRO A 174 -9.86 8.16 5.60
CA PRO A 174 -9.50 8.20 7.01
C PRO A 174 -9.90 6.87 7.67
N ALA A 175 -9.14 6.46 8.69
CA ALA A 175 -9.50 5.33 9.52
C ALA A 175 -10.75 5.67 10.35
N LYS A 176 -11.59 4.66 10.62
CA LYS A 176 -12.72 4.82 11.54
C LYS A 176 -12.19 5.13 12.94
N VAL A 177 -12.83 6.07 13.63
CA VAL A 177 -12.58 6.32 15.07
C VAL A 177 -13.03 5.12 15.91
N ALA A 178 -12.31 4.81 17.00
CA ALA A 178 -12.67 3.69 17.89
C ALA A 178 -14.05 3.91 18.55
N ASP A 179 -14.79 2.83 18.85
CA ASP A 179 -16.23 2.92 19.20
C ASP A 179 -16.56 3.85 20.40
N GLU A 180 -15.71 3.89 21.43
CA GLU A 180 -15.93 4.80 22.58
C GLU A 180 -15.57 6.26 22.25
N GLU A 181 -14.55 6.47 21.43
CA GLU A 181 -14.18 7.80 20.93
C GLU A 181 -15.21 8.32 19.93
N GLU A 182 -15.83 7.42 19.15
CA GLU A 182 -16.91 7.72 18.22
C GLU A 182 -18.11 8.28 19.00
N LYS A 183 -18.56 7.62 20.07
CA LYS A 183 -19.65 8.16 20.91
C LYS A 183 -19.33 9.56 21.42
N LYS A 184 -18.12 9.80 21.92
CA LYS A 184 -17.70 11.13 22.39
C LYS A 184 -17.72 12.16 21.25
N LEU A 185 -17.21 11.78 20.08
CA LEU A 185 -17.18 12.62 18.89
C LEU A 185 -18.60 12.98 18.40
N TYR A 186 -19.55 12.05 18.43
CA TYR A 186 -20.88 12.27 17.88
C TYR A 186 -21.92 12.79 18.88
N LEU A 187 -21.74 12.53 20.17
CA LEU A 187 -22.74 12.84 21.21
C LEU A 187 -22.33 13.99 22.14
N THR A 188 -21.21 14.64 21.86
CA THR A 188 -20.76 15.84 22.60
C THR A 188 -20.66 17.04 21.66
N PRO A 189 -21.28 18.19 21.96
CA PRO A 189 -21.11 19.41 21.16
C PRO A 189 -19.65 19.91 21.16
N GLY A 190 -19.28 20.70 20.15
CA GLY A 190 -18.00 21.40 20.06
C GLY A 190 -17.87 22.19 18.74
N GLY A 191 -17.17 23.33 18.76
CA GLY A 191 -17.00 24.19 17.58
C GLY A 191 -18.31 24.49 16.84
N LEU A 192 -18.38 24.16 15.55
CA LEU A 192 -19.60 24.28 14.73
C LEU A 192 -20.65 23.19 14.98
N TYR A 193 -20.31 22.11 15.68
CA TYR A 193 -21.24 21.00 15.94
C TYR A 193 -21.98 21.19 17.26
N THR A 194 -23.28 21.45 17.17
CA THR A 194 -24.11 21.86 18.30
C THR A 194 -25.01 20.73 18.81
N SER A 195 -25.63 20.91 19.99
CA SER A 195 -26.67 19.98 20.48
C SER A 195 -27.87 19.88 19.53
N ALA A 196 -28.17 20.95 18.77
CA ALA A 196 -29.22 20.93 17.76
C ALA A 196 -28.84 20.00 16.60
N ASP A 197 -27.57 19.99 16.19
CA ASP A 197 -27.06 19.08 15.16
C ASP A 197 -27.08 17.62 15.63
N ILE A 198 -26.70 17.34 16.87
CA ILE A 198 -26.78 15.98 17.47
C ILE A 198 -28.22 15.46 17.40
N LYS A 199 -29.19 16.29 17.81
CA LYS A 199 -30.61 15.95 17.72
C LYS A 199 -31.08 15.78 16.28
N ALA A 200 -30.66 16.66 15.37
CA ALA A 200 -30.99 16.58 13.95
C ALA A 200 -30.44 15.31 13.28
N ASN A 201 -29.32 14.79 13.79
CA ASN A 201 -28.76 13.52 13.35
C ASN A 201 -29.34 12.30 14.08
N GLY A 202 -30.27 12.49 15.02
CA GLY A 202 -30.99 11.41 15.70
C GLY A 202 -30.30 10.86 16.95
N ASN A 203 -29.36 11.60 17.56
CA ASN A 203 -28.60 11.19 18.75
C ASN A 203 -27.88 9.84 18.57
N MET A 204 -27.26 9.64 17.41
CA MET A 204 -26.57 8.41 17.03
C MET A 204 -25.18 8.72 16.47
N THR A 205 -24.31 7.71 16.43
CA THR A 205 -23.02 7.78 15.74
C THR A 205 -23.16 7.50 14.25
N ALA A 206 -22.10 7.77 13.46
CA ALA A 206 -22.09 7.40 12.05
C ALA A 206 -22.17 5.89 11.84
N SER A 207 -21.47 5.08 12.65
CA SER A 207 -21.57 3.61 12.60
C SER A 207 -22.99 3.10 12.82
N GLN A 208 -23.75 3.74 13.72
CA GLN A 208 -25.15 3.40 13.96
C GLN A 208 -26.06 3.83 12.81
N LYS A 209 -25.93 5.08 12.35
CA LYS A 209 -26.80 5.65 11.31
C LYS A 209 -26.65 4.95 9.96
N PHE A 210 -25.43 4.57 9.61
CA PHE A 210 -25.09 4.05 8.29
C PHE A 210 -24.82 2.55 8.26
N GLN A 211 -25.24 1.83 9.29
CA GLN A 211 -25.09 0.38 9.37
C GLN A 211 -25.67 -0.31 8.12
N GLY A 212 -24.86 -1.12 7.44
CA GLY A 212 -25.26 -1.86 6.25
C GLY A 212 -25.30 -1.05 4.95
N ILE A 213 -24.96 0.24 4.98
CA ILE A 213 -24.85 1.07 3.76
C ILE A 213 -23.44 0.94 3.20
N LYS A 214 -23.33 0.58 1.92
CA LYS A 214 -22.03 0.42 1.25
C LYS A 214 -21.41 1.79 0.92
N PRO A 215 -20.17 2.07 1.36
CA PRO A 215 -19.40 3.22 0.92
C PRO A 215 -19.14 3.20 -0.60
N ALA A 216 -19.01 4.38 -1.20
CA ALA A 216 -18.68 4.52 -2.63
C ALA A 216 -17.61 5.60 -2.81
N HIS A 217 -16.45 5.21 -3.34
CA HIS A 217 -15.27 6.07 -3.44
C HIS A 217 -14.94 6.37 -4.91
N ASP A 218 -15.91 6.92 -5.63
CA ASP A 218 -15.71 7.29 -7.04
C ASP A 218 -14.82 8.54 -7.14
N ALA A 219 -13.56 8.32 -7.54
CA ALA A 219 -12.54 9.36 -7.68
C ALA A 219 -12.79 10.30 -8.88
N GLN A 220 -13.85 10.09 -9.68
CA GLN A 220 -14.15 10.86 -10.88
C GLN A 220 -15.53 11.55 -10.81
N PRO A 221 -15.76 12.46 -9.84
CA PRO A 221 -16.99 13.24 -9.80
C PRO A 221 -17.12 14.08 -11.07
N LYS A 222 -18.35 14.14 -11.60
CA LYS A 222 -18.69 14.94 -12.78
C LYS A 222 -19.06 16.37 -12.37
N PRO A 223 -18.90 17.38 -13.23
CA PRO A 223 -19.38 18.73 -12.96
C PRO A 223 -20.83 18.73 -12.46
N GLY A 224 -21.08 19.40 -11.34
CA GLY A 224 -22.37 19.43 -10.63
C GLY A 224 -22.54 18.35 -9.56
N ASP A 225 -21.73 17.29 -9.54
CA ASP A 225 -21.79 16.27 -8.48
C ASP A 225 -21.41 16.86 -7.11
N SER A 226 -22.08 16.38 -6.06
CA SER A 226 -21.64 16.53 -4.68
C SER A 226 -20.29 15.85 -4.48
N VAL A 227 -19.38 16.56 -3.82
CA VAL A 227 -18.02 16.08 -3.55
C VAL A 227 -17.85 15.91 -2.04
N CYS A 228 -17.26 14.79 -1.63
CA CYS A 228 -16.94 14.54 -0.23
C CYS A 228 -15.92 15.58 0.25
N PRO A 229 -16.19 16.33 1.33
CA PRO A 229 -15.29 17.38 1.82
C PRO A 229 -13.91 16.91 2.33
N ILE A 230 -13.75 15.59 2.53
CA ILE A 230 -12.53 14.99 3.05
C ILE A 230 -11.71 14.35 1.94
N SER A 231 -12.35 13.51 1.11
CA SER A 231 -11.67 12.72 0.09
C SER A 231 -11.68 13.36 -1.30
N GLU A 232 -12.48 14.39 -1.52
CA GLU A 232 -12.70 14.99 -2.84
C GLU A 232 -13.26 14.02 -3.91
N THR A 233 -13.67 12.81 -3.50
CA THR A 233 -14.42 11.85 -4.34
C THR A 233 -15.88 12.26 -4.46
N LYS A 234 -16.61 11.66 -5.40
CA LYS A 234 -18.07 11.79 -5.44
C LYS A 234 -18.67 11.38 -4.09
N ALA A 235 -19.50 12.26 -3.53
CA ALA A 235 -20.26 11.96 -2.32
C ALA A 235 -21.42 11.01 -2.64
N ASN A 236 -21.88 10.31 -1.62
CA ASN A 236 -23.03 9.41 -1.69
C ASN A 236 -24.17 10.02 -0.86
N ASP A 237 -25.31 10.20 -1.50
CA ASP A 237 -26.50 10.87 -0.97
C ASP A 237 -27.11 10.18 0.26
N LYS A 238 -26.65 8.96 0.58
CA LYS A 238 -27.01 8.23 1.80
C LYS A 238 -26.17 8.61 3.01
N PHE A 239 -24.92 9.03 2.81
CA PHE A 239 -24.04 9.46 3.91
C PHE A 239 -24.20 10.96 4.14
N VAL A 240 -25.33 11.35 4.74
CA VAL A 240 -25.64 12.75 5.06
C VAL A 240 -25.51 12.99 6.56
N TRP A 241 -24.77 14.04 6.92
CA TRP A 241 -24.64 14.51 8.31
C TRP A 241 -24.95 16.00 8.44
N VAL A 242 -25.63 16.38 9.53
CA VAL A 242 -25.91 17.79 9.84
C VAL A 242 -24.82 18.36 10.73
N ILE A 243 -24.22 19.50 10.34
CA ILE A 243 -23.18 20.21 11.10
C ILE A 243 -23.44 21.71 10.94
N GLY A 244 -23.50 22.47 12.04
CA GLY A 244 -23.78 23.90 11.99
C GLY A 244 -25.13 24.23 11.34
N GLY A 245 -26.12 23.35 11.51
CA GLY A 245 -27.45 23.47 10.88
C GLY A 245 -27.50 23.16 9.39
N LYS A 246 -26.40 22.74 8.76
CA LYS A 246 -26.31 22.46 7.32
C LYS A 246 -26.07 20.99 7.04
N LYS A 247 -26.63 20.48 5.94
CA LYS A 247 -26.45 19.09 5.48
C LYS A 247 -25.19 18.97 4.63
N TYR A 248 -24.30 18.07 5.02
CA TYR A 248 -23.11 17.70 4.26
C TYR A 248 -23.23 16.25 3.79
N GLU A 249 -22.73 15.98 2.59
CA GLU A 249 -22.73 14.66 1.95
C GLU A 249 -21.31 14.10 1.92
N PHE A 250 -21.16 12.82 2.22
CA PHE A 250 -19.87 12.14 2.34
C PHE A 250 -19.84 10.87 1.48
N CYS A 251 -18.66 10.32 1.22
CA CYS A 251 -18.52 9.04 0.52
C CYS A 251 -18.63 7.82 1.46
N CYS A 252 -18.33 8.00 2.75
CA CYS A 252 -18.24 6.94 3.75
C CYS A 252 -18.33 7.49 5.20
N PRO A 253 -18.60 6.62 6.21
CA PRO A 253 -18.64 7.03 7.62
C PRO A 253 -17.34 7.65 8.15
N PRO A 254 -16.13 7.12 7.87
CA PRO A 254 -14.90 7.74 8.35
C PRO A 254 -14.67 9.18 7.87
N CYS A 255 -15.18 9.55 6.69
CA CYS A 255 -15.13 10.95 6.24
C CYS A 255 -16.05 11.85 7.07
N VAL A 256 -17.12 11.31 7.66
CA VAL A 256 -17.93 12.03 8.64
C VAL A 256 -17.12 12.26 9.91
N ASP A 257 -16.39 11.24 10.40
CA ASP A 257 -15.56 11.35 11.61
C ASP A 257 -14.56 12.51 11.47
N GLU A 258 -13.73 12.48 10.41
CA GLU A 258 -12.68 13.46 10.14
C GLU A 258 -13.25 14.88 9.95
N PHE A 259 -14.38 15.00 9.24
CA PHE A 259 -15.01 16.30 9.03
C PHE A 259 -15.63 16.84 10.31
N LEU A 260 -16.17 15.97 11.16
CA LEU A 260 -16.73 16.35 12.45
C LEU A 260 -15.64 16.79 13.43
N ILE A 261 -14.48 16.12 13.44
CA ILE A 261 -13.27 16.57 14.19
C ILE A 261 -12.89 17.98 13.72
N ARG A 262 -12.76 18.17 12.40
CA ARG A 262 -12.41 19.48 11.82
C ARG A 262 -13.42 20.57 12.18
N ALA A 263 -14.72 20.26 12.15
CA ALA A 263 -15.77 21.22 12.49
C ALA A 263 -15.74 21.64 13.96
N LYS A 264 -15.26 20.76 14.85
CA LYS A 264 -15.09 21.06 16.27
C LYS A 264 -13.82 21.85 16.56
N GLU A 265 -12.71 21.47 15.94
CA GLU A 265 -11.38 22.01 16.26
C GLU A 265 -11.01 23.24 15.43
N LYS A 266 -11.45 23.29 14.17
CA LYS A 266 -11.09 24.33 13.19
C LYS A 266 -12.33 24.79 12.43
N PRO A 267 -13.36 25.33 13.13
CA PRO A 267 -14.65 25.67 12.56
C PRO A 267 -14.55 26.61 11.34
N ASP A 268 -13.63 27.58 11.36
CA ASP A 268 -13.46 28.56 10.28
C ASP A 268 -12.97 27.94 8.96
N THR A 269 -12.52 26.68 8.97
CA THR A 269 -12.09 25.95 7.76
C THR A 269 -13.24 25.21 7.06
N ILE A 270 -14.41 25.14 7.71
CA ILE A 270 -15.58 24.47 7.16
C ILE A 270 -16.31 25.41 6.21
N LYS A 271 -16.35 25.03 4.93
CA LYS A 271 -17.06 25.77 3.89
C LYS A 271 -18.56 25.43 3.91
N PRO A 272 -19.41 26.28 3.31
CA PRO A 272 -20.80 25.92 3.09
C PRO A 272 -20.93 24.72 2.12
N PRO A 273 -21.98 23.87 2.22
CA PRO A 273 -22.15 22.66 1.41
C PRO A 273 -22.05 22.88 -0.11
N GLU A 274 -22.48 24.04 -0.58
CA GLU A 274 -22.51 24.43 -1.98
C GLU A 274 -21.11 24.58 -2.58
N GLU A 275 -20.09 24.83 -1.75
CA GLU A 275 -18.69 24.87 -2.18
C GLU A 275 -18.08 23.47 -2.36
N TYR A 276 -18.73 22.43 -1.84
CA TYR A 276 -18.34 21.03 -2.03
C TYR A 276 -19.10 20.42 -3.21
N ARG A 277 -18.91 21.06 -4.37
CA ARG A 277 -19.44 20.65 -5.67
C ARG A 277 -18.33 20.64 -6.70
N LYS A 278 -18.33 19.64 -7.57
CA LYS A 278 -17.42 19.63 -8.71
C LYS A 278 -17.82 20.74 -9.67
N LYS A 279 -16.89 21.64 -9.97
CA LYS A 279 -17.07 22.72 -10.95
C LYS A 279 -16.90 22.19 -12.37
#